data_AF-A0AAW3FHD7-F1
#
_entry.id   AF-A0AAW3FHD7-F1
#
_cell.length_a   1.000
_cell.length_b   1.000
_cell.length_c   1.000
_cell.angle_alpha   90.00
_cell.angle_beta   90.00
_cell.angle_gamma   90.00
#
_symmetry.space_group_name_H-M   'P 1'
#
loop_
_entity.id
_entity.type
_entity.pdbx_description
1 polymer ?
#
loop_
_entity_poly.entity_id
_entity_poly.type
_entity_poly.pdbx_seq_one_letter_code
_entity_poly.pdbx_strand_id
1 'polypeptide(L)'
;MVFKCCFNPIGTVFQGLDRKNGILDLSIFKNLNSVNQESLRYIVHLYKLICPPSVSVYQACFYNSTIDNLIVENMEQQSSLLWGLRFKNFVIKSKIPPKQGKNASYGWSDRTGSRIFVPDESVNLYKASASFSDIAEYIYPLSKYHG
;
A
#
# COMPACT_ATOMS: atom_id res chain seq x y z
N MET A 1 6.04 -24.59 15.81
CA MET A 1 4.75 -24.23 15.18
C MET A 1 5.04 -23.87 13.73
N VAL A 2 4.69 -24.74 12.80
CA VAL A 2 5.00 -24.58 11.37
C VAL A 2 3.87 -23.77 10.75
N PHE A 3 4.15 -22.53 10.33
CA PHE A 3 3.18 -21.75 9.57
C PHE A 3 3.01 -22.45 8.21
N LYS A 4 1.86 -23.10 8.03
CA LYS A 4 1.42 -23.63 6.75
C LYS A 4 1.00 -22.44 5.90
N CYS A 5 1.95 -21.82 5.21
CA CYS A 5 1.64 -20.84 4.17
C CYS A 5 0.90 -21.58 3.06
N CYS A 6 -0.43 -21.48 3.02
CA CYS A 6 -1.22 -21.93 1.89
C CYS A 6 -0.98 -20.96 0.73
N PHE A 7 0.15 -21.13 0.03
CA PHE A 7 0.45 -20.46 -1.22
C PHE A 7 -0.57 -20.92 -2.26
N ASN A 8 -1.50 -20.04 -2.62
CA ASN A 8 -2.44 -20.31 -3.71
C ASN A 8 -2.01 -19.46 -4.92
N PRO A 9 -1.65 -20.07 -6.08
CA PRO A 9 -1.09 -19.33 -7.21
C PRO A 9 -2.04 -18.31 -7.85
N ILE A 10 -3.33 -18.32 -7.46
CA ILE A 10 -4.41 -17.44 -7.97
C ILE A 10 -5.06 -16.64 -6.82
N GLY A 11 -4.52 -16.67 -5.61
CA GLY A 11 -5.17 -16.09 -4.43
C GLY A 11 -4.28 -16.07 -3.20
N THR A 12 -3.13 -15.41 -3.28
CA THR A 12 -2.23 -15.28 -2.14
C THR A 12 -2.88 -14.42 -1.05
N VAL A 13 -3.24 -15.08 0.06
CA VAL A 13 -3.86 -14.48 1.25
C VAL A 13 -2.79 -14.28 2.31
N PHE A 14 -2.63 -13.04 2.78
CA PHE A 14 -1.67 -12.58 3.77
C PHE A 14 -2.38 -11.92 4.97
N GLN A 15 -3.56 -12.42 5.32
CA GLN A 15 -4.40 -11.85 6.40
C GLN A 15 -3.83 -12.14 7.79
N GLY A 16 -3.97 -11.18 8.70
CA GLY A 16 -3.60 -11.34 10.11
C GLY A 16 -2.13 -11.71 10.35
N LEU A 17 -1.23 -11.33 9.44
CA LEU A 17 0.19 -11.64 9.54
C LEU A 17 0.91 -10.66 10.47
N ASP A 18 0.68 -10.81 11.77
CA ASP A 18 1.48 -10.14 12.78
C ASP A 18 2.85 -10.86 12.90
N ARG A 19 3.94 -10.10 12.78
CA ARG A 19 5.31 -10.62 12.92
C ARG A 19 5.91 -10.13 14.22
N LYS A 20 6.68 -10.99 14.91
CA LYS A 20 7.38 -10.62 16.16
C LYS A 20 8.32 -9.41 15.99
N ASN A 21 8.93 -9.26 14.81
CA ASN A 21 9.78 -8.11 14.47
C ASN A 21 9.00 -6.99 13.74
N GLY A 22 7.71 -7.17 13.48
CA GLY A 22 6.85 -6.23 12.76
C GLY A 22 7.21 -6.01 11.29
N ILE A 23 8.12 -6.77 10.70
CA ILE A 23 8.56 -6.58 9.31
C ILE A 23 8.05 -7.73 8.44
N LEU A 24 7.30 -7.38 7.41
CA LEU A 24 6.87 -8.30 6.36
C LEU A 24 7.43 -7.81 5.02
N ASP A 25 8.37 -8.57 4.46
CA ASP A 25 8.96 -8.29 3.16
C ASP A 25 8.46 -9.33 2.14
N LEU A 26 7.68 -8.87 1.15
CA LEU A 26 7.13 -9.69 0.09
C LEU A 26 7.88 -9.46 -1.25
N SER A 27 9.07 -8.87 -1.24
CA SER A 27 9.88 -8.63 -2.44
C SER A 27 10.30 -9.91 -3.17
N ILE A 28 10.31 -11.06 -2.47
CA ILE A 28 10.62 -12.37 -3.06
C ILE A 28 9.60 -12.81 -4.12
N PHE A 29 8.39 -12.24 -4.11
CA PHE A 29 7.31 -12.59 -5.04
C PHE A 29 7.46 -11.80 -6.35
N LYS A 30 7.80 -12.49 -7.44
CA LYS A 30 8.10 -11.86 -8.73
C LYS A 30 7.01 -12.06 -9.80
N ASN A 31 6.02 -12.91 -9.53
CA ASN A 31 4.99 -13.31 -10.50
C ASN A 31 3.58 -12.96 -10.02
N LEU A 32 3.43 -11.99 -9.10
CA LEU A 32 2.13 -11.57 -8.59
C LEU A 32 1.76 -10.22 -9.22
N ASN A 33 0.72 -10.19 -10.04
CA ASN A 33 0.36 -8.97 -10.78
C ASN A 33 -0.59 -8.05 -10.00
N SER A 34 -1.33 -8.60 -9.04
CA SER A 34 -2.39 -7.89 -8.33
C SER A 34 -2.55 -8.37 -6.89
N VAL A 35 -2.97 -7.46 -6.02
CA VAL A 35 -3.49 -7.75 -4.68
C VAL A 35 -4.91 -7.20 -4.57
N ASN A 36 -5.81 -8.01 -4.01
CA ASN A 36 -7.24 -7.69 -3.98
C ASN A 36 -7.76 -7.68 -2.54
N GLN A 37 -9.08 -7.62 -2.41
CA GLN A 37 -9.78 -7.57 -1.14
C GLN A 37 -9.54 -8.76 -0.22
N GLU A 38 -8.93 -9.85 -0.68
CA GLU A 38 -8.62 -11.00 0.17
C GLU A 38 -7.17 -11.02 0.65
N SER A 39 -6.31 -10.11 0.18
CA SER A 39 -4.86 -10.24 0.34
C SER A 39 -4.32 -9.76 1.70
N LEU A 40 -4.41 -8.48 2.05
CA LEU A 40 -3.60 -7.85 3.13
C LEU A 40 -4.47 -7.20 4.23
N ARG A 41 -5.58 -7.86 4.57
CA ARG A 41 -6.59 -7.35 5.51
C ARG A 41 -6.36 -7.81 6.96
N TYR A 42 -6.95 -7.08 7.89
CA TYR A 42 -7.01 -7.43 9.31
C TYR A 42 -5.64 -7.60 9.97
N ILE A 43 -4.63 -6.84 9.50
CA ILE A 43 -3.30 -6.84 10.12
C ILE A 43 -3.37 -5.95 11.37
N VAL A 44 -3.18 -6.55 12.56
CA VAL A 44 -3.29 -5.81 13.81
C VAL A 44 -2.22 -4.73 13.87
N HIS A 45 -0.96 -5.10 13.61
CA HIS A 45 0.13 -4.14 13.47
C HIS A 45 1.34 -4.72 12.72
N LEU A 46 1.86 -3.96 11.76
CA LEU A 46 3.20 -4.13 11.21
C LEU A 46 3.99 -2.82 11.32
N TYR A 47 5.26 -2.93 11.71
CA TYR A 47 6.21 -1.83 11.59
C TYR A 47 6.53 -1.51 10.13
N LYS A 48 6.69 -2.53 9.28
CA LYS A 48 7.05 -2.36 7.86
C LYS A 48 6.44 -3.45 6.98
N LEU A 49 5.84 -3.03 5.87
CA LEU A 49 5.41 -3.90 4.77
C LEU A 49 6.07 -3.46 3.47
N ILE A 50 6.77 -4.36 2.80
CA ILE A 50 7.26 -4.17 1.43
C ILE A 50 6.42 -5.05 0.52
N CYS A 51 5.63 -4.43 -0.36
CA CYS A 51 4.82 -5.15 -1.33
C CYS A 51 5.69 -5.76 -2.45
N PRO A 52 5.22 -6.83 -3.10
CA PRO A 52 5.95 -7.43 -4.22
C PRO A 52 6.17 -6.41 -5.37
N PRO A 53 7.37 -6.35 -5.96
CA PRO A 53 7.65 -5.39 -7.04
C PRO A 53 6.87 -5.66 -8.33
N SER A 54 6.40 -6.90 -8.51
CA SER A 54 5.61 -7.32 -9.66
C SER A 54 4.15 -6.87 -9.62
N VAL A 55 3.65 -6.46 -8.44
CA VAL A 55 2.25 -6.05 -8.29
C VAL A 55 2.07 -4.64 -8.82
N SER A 56 1.17 -4.46 -9.78
CA SER A 56 0.80 -3.15 -10.32
C SER A 56 -0.64 -2.74 -10.01
N VAL A 57 -1.48 -3.68 -9.56
CA VAL A 57 -2.91 -3.45 -9.27
C VAL A 57 -3.23 -3.72 -7.80
N TYR A 58 -3.80 -2.72 -7.12
CA TYR A 58 -4.17 -2.80 -5.71
C TYR A 58 -5.66 -2.49 -5.51
N GLN A 59 -6.44 -3.43 -4.96
CA GLN A 59 -7.88 -3.28 -4.82
C GLN A 59 -8.35 -3.62 -3.40
N ALA A 60 -8.72 -2.60 -2.63
CA ALA A 60 -9.29 -2.73 -1.28
C ALA A 60 -8.53 -3.73 -0.38
N CYS A 61 -7.21 -3.79 -0.53
CA CYS A 61 -6.42 -4.91 -0.02
C CYS A 61 -6.00 -4.76 1.44
N PHE A 62 -6.13 -3.56 2.03
CA PHE A 62 -5.61 -3.22 3.37
C PHE A 62 -6.68 -2.95 4.43
N TYR A 63 -7.90 -3.43 4.21
CA TYR A 63 -9.01 -3.14 5.12
C TYR A 63 -8.74 -3.59 6.56
N ASN A 64 -9.00 -2.68 7.50
CA ASN A 64 -8.79 -2.85 8.94
C ASN A 64 -7.37 -3.30 9.31
N SER A 65 -6.38 -2.73 8.64
CA SER A 65 -4.95 -3.01 8.85
C SER A 65 -4.21 -1.79 9.40
N THR A 66 -3.22 -2.03 10.27
CA THR A 66 -2.29 -0.98 10.73
C THR A 66 -0.86 -1.31 10.28
N ILE A 67 -0.26 -0.43 9.47
CA ILE A 67 1.08 -0.62 8.89
C ILE A 67 1.85 0.69 8.98
N ASP A 68 2.84 0.78 9.87
CA ASP A 68 3.57 2.03 10.09
C ASP A 68 4.31 2.49 8.83
N ASN A 69 5.05 1.59 8.15
CA ASN A 69 5.80 1.90 6.94
C ASN A 69 5.40 0.97 5.79
N LEU A 70 4.59 1.45 4.86
CA LEU A 70 4.17 0.72 3.67
C LEU A 70 5.00 1.15 2.46
N ILE A 71 5.59 0.20 1.74
CA ILE A 71 6.40 0.47 0.54
C ILE A 71 5.82 -0.29 -0.64
N VAL A 72 5.52 0.44 -1.71
CA VAL A 72 5.05 -0.09 -2.99
C VAL A 72 6.00 0.38 -4.10
N GLU A 73 6.58 -0.58 -4.82
CA GLU A 73 7.51 -0.32 -5.93
C GLU A 73 6.77 0.12 -7.20
N ASN A 74 5.69 -0.58 -7.56
CA ASN A 74 4.87 -0.28 -8.72
C ASN A 74 3.38 -0.17 -8.37
N MET A 75 2.65 0.76 -9.00
CA MET A 75 1.22 0.96 -8.86
C MET A 75 0.67 1.66 -10.12
N GLU A 76 0.02 0.90 -10.98
CA GLU A 76 -0.60 1.39 -12.21
C GLU A 76 -2.10 1.64 -12.03
N GLN A 77 -2.75 0.85 -11.17
CA GLN A 77 -4.17 0.97 -10.87
C GLN A 77 -4.44 0.73 -9.39
N GLN A 78 -5.33 1.54 -8.82
CA GLN A 78 -5.78 1.37 -7.45
C GLN A 78 -7.31 1.53 -7.34
N SER A 79 -7.94 0.83 -6.40
CA SER A 79 -9.32 1.08 -6.00
C SER A 79 -9.47 0.92 -4.50
N SER A 80 -10.03 1.92 -3.83
CA SER A 80 -10.26 1.90 -2.37
C SER A 80 -9.01 1.51 -1.57
N LEU A 81 -7.83 1.96 -2.02
CA LEU A 81 -6.52 1.50 -1.53
C LEU A 81 -6.33 1.75 -0.03
N LEU A 82 -6.69 2.94 0.45
CA LEU A 82 -6.52 3.34 1.85
C LEU A 82 -7.77 3.05 2.69
N TRP A 83 -8.73 2.30 2.16
CA TRP A 83 -9.98 2.03 2.87
C TRP A 83 -9.71 1.17 4.11
N GLY A 84 -9.91 1.76 5.29
CA GLY A 84 -9.67 1.10 6.57
C GLY A 84 -8.20 0.84 6.89
N LEU A 85 -7.26 1.46 6.17
CA LEU A 85 -5.83 1.37 6.44
C LEU A 85 -5.37 2.52 7.35
N ARG A 86 -4.59 2.17 8.38
CA ARG A 86 -3.84 3.13 9.21
C ARG A 86 -2.35 3.00 8.91
N PHE A 87 -1.66 4.12 8.70
CA PHE A 87 -0.22 4.13 8.41
C PHE A 87 0.47 5.41 8.87
N LYS A 88 1.80 5.38 9.02
CA LYS A 88 2.62 6.58 9.27
C LYS A 88 3.26 7.08 7.98
N ASN A 89 3.94 6.18 7.26
CA ASN A 89 4.61 6.47 6.01
C ASN A 89 4.13 5.51 4.93
N PHE A 90 3.61 6.05 3.83
CA PHE A 90 3.30 5.28 2.63
C PHE A 90 4.18 5.75 1.48
N VAL A 91 5.17 4.93 1.13
CA VAL A 91 6.10 5.18 0.03
C VAL A 91 5.59 4.50 -1.23
N ILE A 92 5.33 5.29 -2.27
CA ILE A 92 4.97 4.84 -3.61
C ILE A 92 6.10 5.25 -4.55
N LYS A 93 6.81 4.29 -5.14
CA LYS A 93 7.97 4.60 -6.01
C LYS A 93 7.61 4.80 -7.48
N SER A 94 6.37 4.50 -7.88
CA SER A 94 5.88 4.78 -9.24
C SER A 94 5.92 6.26 -9.57
N LYS A 95 6.53 6.60 -10.72
CA LYS A 95 6.59 7.99 -11.21
C LYS A 95 5.25 8.51 -11.71
N ILE A 96 4.40 7.63 -12.23
CA ILE A 96 3.10 7.99 -12.78
C ILE A 96 2.04 7.65 -11.72
N PRO A 97 1.15 8.59 -11.36
CA PRO A 97 0.05 8.29 -10.44
C PRO A 97 -0.84 7.18 -11.02
N PRO A 98 -1.30 6.22 -10.18
CA PRO A 98 -2.16 5.14 -10.63
C PRO A 98 -3.52 5.66 -11.10
N LYS A 99 -4.08 4.97 -12.09
CA LYS A 99 -5.47 5.16 -12.51
C LYS A 99 -6.41 4.77 -11.38
N GLN A 100 -7.41 5.60 -11.13
CA GLN A 100 -8.46 5.31 -10.16
C GLN A 100 -9.43 4.27 -10.75
N GLY A 101 -9.72 3.22 -9.98
CA GLY A 101 -10.74 2.22 -10.29
C GLY A 101 -12.16 2.73 -10.02
N LYS A 102 -13.16 1.85 -10.19
CA LYS A 102 -14.58 2.20 -10.19
C LYS A 102 -15.17 2.62 -8.83
N ASN A 103 -14.52 2.33 -7.70
CA ASN A 103 -15.11 2.49 -6.36
C ASN A 103 -14.30 3.44 -5.46
N ALA A 104 -14.97 4.51 -5.00
CA ALA A 104 -14.65 5.50 -3.95
C ALA A 104 -13.20 6.03 -3.86
N SER A 105 -13.05 7.37 -3.78
CA SER A 105 -11.77 8.11 -3.70
C SER A 105 -10.73 7.36 -2.87
N TYR A 106 -10.83 7.31 -1.54
CA TYR A 106 -9.79 6.67 -0.72
C TYR A 106 -10.22 5.99 0.60
N GLY A 107 -11.45 6.18 1.09
CA GLY A 107 -11.94 5.52 2.32
C GLY A 107 -11.08 5.78 3.57
N TRP A 108 -10.28 6.85 3.56
CA TRP A 108 -9.24 7.13 4.54
C TRP A 108 -9.72 8.12 5.61
N SER A 109 -10.10 7.57 6.77
CA SER A 109 -10.73 8.31 7.88
C SER A 109 -9.75 8.80 8.94
N ASP A 110 -8.60 8.16 9.12
CA ASP A 110 -7.59 8.54 10.12
C ASP A 110 -6.28 8.95 9.44
N ARG A 111 -6.07 10.26 9.37
CA ARG A 111 -4.94 10.90 8.67
C ARG A 111 -3.87 11.42 9.62
N THR A 112 -4.02 11.16 10.91
CA THR A 112 -3.22 11.81 11.96
C THR A 112 -1.77 11.36 11.89
N GLY A 113 -0.88 12.29 11.52
CA GLY A 113 0.57 12.03 11.45
C GLY A 113 1.00 11.19 10.23
N SER A 114 0.09 10.87 9.32
CA SER A 114 0.37 10.06 8.14
C SER A 114 0.93 10.90 6.99
N ARG A 115 1.84 10.30 6.22
CA ARG A 115 2.49 10.93 5.07
C ARG A 115 2.61 9.95 3.91
N ILE A 116 2.37 10.44 2.71
CA ILE A 116 2.53 9.71 1.45
C ILE A 116 3.75 10.30 0.74
N PHE A 117 4.71 9.46 0.40
CA PHE A 117 5.95 9.85 -0.27
C PHE A 117 5.97 9.29 -1.68
N VAL A 118 6.24 10.16 -2.65
CA VAL A 118 6.29 9.85 -4.08
C VAL A 118 7.58 10.41 -4.69
N PRO A 119 8.05 9.95 -5.87
CA PRO A 119 9.25 10.50 -6.48
C PRO A 119 9.18 12.03 -6.57
N ASP A 120 10.28 12.70 -6.27
CA ASP A 120 10.37 14.16 -6.18
C ASP A 120 9.85 14.85 -7.45
N GLU A 121 10.18 14.28 -8.62
CA GLU A 121 9.72 14.78 -9.93
C GLU A 121 8.22 14.61 -10.18
N SER A 122 7.55 13.76 -9.39
CA SER A 122 6.16 13.34 -9.59
C SER A 122 5.19 13.97 -8.59
N VAL A 123 5.67 14.72 -7.59
CA VAL A 123 4.82 15.28 -6.51
C VAL A 123 3.62 16.05 -7.07
N ASN A 124 3.86 16.97 -8.01
CA ASN A 124 2.78 17.78 -8.59
C ASN A 124 1.81 16.94 -9.41
N LEU A 125 2.30 15.91 -10.11
CA LEU A 125 1.46 14.97 -10.87
C LEU A 125 0.53 14.18 -9.94
N TYR A 126 1.05 13.68 -8.82
CA TYR A 126 0.24 12.99 -7.81
C TYR A 126 -0.81 13.91 -7.21
N LYS A 127 -0.42 15.13 -6.80
CA LYS A 127 -1.35 16.12 -6.21
C LYS A 127 -2.47 16.55 -7.15
N ALA A 128 -2.27 16.48 -8.47
CA ALA A 128 -3.29 16.79 -9.48
C ALA A 128 -4.06 15.54 -9.98
N SER A 129 -3.69 14.34 -9.56
CA SER A 129 -4.26 13.09 -10.09
C SER A 129 -5.65 12.81 -9.52
N ALA A 130 -6.54 12.22 -10.31
CA ALA A 130 -7.87 11.79 -9.86
C ALA A 130 -7.83 10.85 -8.65
N SER A 131 -6.78 10.03 -8.54
CA SER A 131 -6.56 9.22 -7.35
C SER A 131 -6.25 10.10 -6.14
N PHE A 132 -5.17 10.88 -6.17
CA PHE A 132 -4.63 11.46 -4.94
C PHE A 132 -4.99 12.94 -4.68
N SER A 133 -5.74 13.61 -5.56
CA SER A 133 -6.02 15.05 -5.46
C SER A 133 -6.71 15.45 -4.15
N ASP A 134 -7.65 14.62 -3.66
CA ASP A 134 -8.41 14.88 -2.43
C ASP A 134 -7.54 14.80 -1.15
N ILE A 135 -6.33 14.27 -1.26
CA ILE A 135 -5.39 14.07 -0.16
C ILE A 135 -4.02 14.67 -0.49
N ALA A 136 -3.98 15.64 -1.41
CA ALA A 136 -2.76 16.30 -1.88
C ALA A 136 -1.90 16.90 -0.75
N GLU A 137 -2.53 17.33 0.35
CA GLU A 137 -1.84 17.87 1.53
C GLU A 137 -0.95 16.84 2.26
N TYR A 138 -1.22 15.55 2.08
CA TYR A 138 -0.45 14.45 2.67
C TYR A 138 0.67 13.94 1.76
N ILE A 139 0.86 14.53 0.57
CA ILE A 139 1.84 14.08 -0.42
C ILE A 139 3.12 14.92 -0.32
N TYR A 140 4.22 14.23 -0.08
CA TYR A 140 5.55 14.78 0.10
C TYR A 140 6.55 14.15 -0.89
N PRO A 141 7.63 14.85 -1.25
CA PRO A 141 8.70 14.27 -2.05
C PRO A 141 9.44 13.17 -1.29
N LEU A 142 9.86 12.14 -2.01
CA LEU A 142 10.57 10.97 -1.47
C LEU A 142 11.87 11.36 -0.75
N SER A 143 12.54 12.42 -1.18
CA SER A 143 13.72 12.96 -0.48
C SER A 143 13.48 13.39 0.97
N LYS A 144 12.22 13.59 1.38
CA LYS A 144 11.83 13.91 2.78
C LYS A 144 11.57 12.66 3.63
N TYR A 145 11.64 11.48 3.05
CA TYR A 145 11.49 10.23 3.79
C TYR A 145 12.81 9.84 4.45
N HIS A 146 12.79 9.56 5.76
CA HIS A 146 13.99 9.28 6.56
C HIS A 146 14.10 7.85 7.12
N GLY A 147 13.13 6.97 6.82
CA GLY A 147 13.26 5.52 7.06
C GLY A 147 13.05 5.02 8.48
#